data_AF-A0A845Z4A3-F1
#
_entry.id   AF-A0A845Z4A3-F1
#
_cell.length_a   1.000
_cell.length_b   1.000
_cell.length_c   1.000
_cell.angle_alpha   90.00
_cell.angle_beta   90.00
_cell.angle_gamma   90.00
#
_symmetry.space_group_name_H-M   'P 1'
#
loop_
_entity.id
_entity.type
_entity.pdbx_description
1 polymer ?
#
loop_
_entity_poly.entity_id
_entity_poly.type
_entity_poly.pdbx_seq_one_letter_code
_entity_poly.pdbx_strand_id
1 'polypeptide(L)'
;MAAIEKNEYTEQEYSLEQYKTDFPLSNQEQQLFNFHKGLPCRLTNPKDAVSVLPVWFVERMMTDNWNFALLLTTGQLMLITNITSVSIDWNKELWIDVILETEKDARGNYDELQKLWGQVVFSIDIERTKASIKVSNIVAAFDYQSS
;
A
#
# COMPACT_ATOMS: atom_id res chain seq x y z
N MET A 1 -26.69 25.08 -26.27
CA MET A 1 -25.71 23.99 -26.48
C MET A 1 -24.40 24.44 -25.87
N ALA A 2 -24.10 24.02 -24.64
CA ALA A 2 -22.85 24.35 -23.96
C ALA A 2 -21.85 23.20 -24.19
N ALA A 3 -20.65 23.53 -24.66
CA ALA A 3 -19.55 22.59 -24.83
C ALA A 3 -19.00 22.22 -23.43
N ILE A 4 -18.92 20.92 -23.15
CA ILE A 4 -18.25 20.39 -21.97
C ILE A 4 -16.77 20.24 -22.35
N GLU A 5 -15.91 21.06 -21.75
CA GLU A 5 -14.45 20.92 -21.85
C GLU A 5 -14.03 19.59 -21.23
N LYS A 6 -13.31 18.77 -22.00
CA LYS A 6 -12.69 17.55 -21.50
C LYS A 6 -11.49 17.96 -20.64
N ASN A 7 -11.57 17.72 -19.33
CA ASN A 7 -10.40 17.74 -18.47
C ASN A 7 -9.52 16.55 -18.82
N GLU A 8 -8.49 16.78 -19.63
CA GLU A 8 -7.37 15.86 -19.82
C GLU A 8 -6.56 15.84 -18.52
N TYR A 9 -6.73 14.80 -17.71
CA TYR A 9 -5.81 14.49 -16.63
C TYR A 9 -4.52 13.93 -17.25
N THR A 10 -3.51 14.77 -17.37
CA THR A 10 -2.14 14.33 -17.66
C THR A 10 -1.57 13.58 -16.45
N GLU A 11 -1.43 12.27 -16.56
CA GLU A 11 -0.59 11.47 -15.65
C GLU A 11 0.87 11.94 -15.79
N GLN A 12 1.34 12.72 -14.83
CA GLN A 12 2.77 12.99 -14.69
C GLN A 12 3.38 11.90 -13.83
N GLU A 13 4.23 11.06 -14.41
CA GLU A 13 5.07 10.13 -13.65
C GLU A 13 5.96 10.94 -12.69
N TYR A 14 5.64 10.87 -11.40
CA TYR A 14 6.45 11.50 -10.36
C TYR A 14 7.70 10.67 -10.14
N SER A 15 8.87 11.21 -10.50
CA SER A 15 10.12 10.51 -10.27
C SER A 15 10.42 10.39 -8.76
N LEU A 16 11.02 9.27 -8.35
CA LEU A 16 11.47 9.06 -6.96
C LEU A 16 12.39 10.18 -6.45
N GLU A 17 13.13 10.83 -7.35
CA GLU A 17 13.99 11.96 -7.01
C GLU A 17 13.19 13.24 -6.74
N GLN A 18 12.12 13.51 -7.51
CA GLN A 18 11.20 14.62 -7.23
C GLN A 18 10.44 14.43 -5.92
N TYR A 19 10.04 13.21 -5.61
CA TYR A 19 9.35 12.91 -4.36
C TYR A 19 10.21 13.21 -3.12
N LYS A 20 11.50 12.85 -3.17
CA LYS A 20 12.46 13.14 -2.08
C LYS A 20 12.72 14.63 -1.88
N THR A 21 12.66 15.42 -2.95
CA THR A 21 12.81 16.88 -2.86
C THR A 21 11.57 17.57 -2.31
N ASP A 22 10.38 17.10 -2.69
CA ASP A 22 9.12 17.72 -2.29
C ASP A 22 8.71 17.34 -0.86
N PHE A 23 9.17 16.17 -0.37
CA PHE A 23 8.92 15.68 0.98
C PHE A 23 10.24 15.34 1.71
N PRO A 24 11.04 16.36 2.09
CA PRO A 24 12.32 16.13 2.74
C PRO A 24 12.12 15.51 4.13
N LEU A 25 12.72 14.34 4.34
CA LEU A 25 12.76 13.69 5.65
C LEU A 25 13.43 14.61 6.67
N SER A 26 12.85 14.71 7.87
CA SER A 26 13.45 15.41 9.00
C SER A 26 14.78 14.77 9.41
N ASN A 27 15.61 15.50 10.16
CA ASN A 27 16.88 14.97 10.67
C ASN A 27 16.72 13.71 11.54
N GLN A 28 15.59 13.56 12.24
CA GLN A 28 15.28 12.36 13.03
C GLN A 28 14.91 11.17 12.11
N GLU A 29 14.12 11.40 11.08
CA GLU A 29 13.76 10.39 10.08
C GLU A 29 14.97 9.96 9.25
N GLN A 30 15.86 10.91 8.90
CA GLN A 30 17.14 10.60 8.26
C GLN A 30 18.06 9.78 9.18
N GLN A 31 18.08 10.06 10.49
CA GLN A 31 18.86 9.28 11.45
C GLN A 31 18.29 7.87 11.65
N LEU A 32 16.97 7.72 11.73
CA LEU A 32 16.31 6.41 11.75
C LEU A 32 16.59 5.65 10.47
N PHE A 33 16.41 6.27 9.30
CA PHE A 33 16.75 5.67 8.01
C PHE A 33 18.22 5.24 7.92
N ASN A 34 19.15 6.07 8.43
CA ASN A 34 20.57 5.75 8.47
C ASN A 34 20.95 4.68 9.52
N PHE A 35 20.21 4.58 10.64
CA PHE A 35 20.41 3.54 11.66
C PHE A 35 20.03 2.16 11.13
N HIS A 36 19.02 2.10 10.26
CA HIS A 36 18.55 0.88 9.62
C HIS A 36 19.34 0.49 8.37
N LYS A 37 20.43 1.21 8.04
CA LYS A 37 21.36 0.84 6.97
C LYS A 37 22.13 -0.43 7.33
N GLY A 38 21.48 -1.58 7.21
CA GLY A 38 22.13 -2.89 7.14
C GLY A 38 21.60 -3.96 8.09
N LEU A 39 20.61 -3.68 8.92
CA LEU A 39 20.02 -4.68 9.83
C LEU A 39 18.55 -4.88 9.51
N PRO A 40 18.07 -6.14 9.48
CA PRO A 40 16.66 -6.41 9.37
C PRO A 40 15.90 -5.76 10.50
N CYS A 41 14.75 -5.19 10.16
CA CYS A 41 13.89 -4.54 11.11
C CYS A 41 12.45 -4.86 10.79
N ARG A 42 11.61 -4.80 11.82
CA ARG A 42 10.16 -4.83 11.68
C ARG A 42 9.59 -3.66 12.45
N LEU A 43 8.95 -2.76 11.74
CA LEU A 43 8.42 -1.50 12.23
C LEU A 43 6.90 -1.61 12.31
N THR A 44 6.38 -1.59 13.51
CA THR A 44 4.93 -1.65 13.79
C THR A 44 4.33 -0.27 14.08
N ASN A 45 5.17 0.73 14.31
CA ASN A 45 4.75 2.11 14.49
C ASN A 45 4.69 2.82 13.12
N PRO A 46 3.55 3.41 12.73
CA PRO A 46 3.41 4.10 11.45
C PRO A 46 4.47 5.18 11.22
N LYS A 47 4.83 5.97 12.25
CA LYS A 47 5.82 7.05 12.12
C LYS A 47 7.21 6.53 11.78
N ASP A 48 7.60 5.42 12.40
CA ASP A 48 8.88 4.78 12.12
C ASP A 48 8.87 4.12 10.73
N ALA A 49 7.73 3.53 10.34
CA ALA A 49 7.55 2.91 9.02
C ALA A 49 7.64 3.91 7.86
N VAL A 50 7.09 5.13 8.01
CA VAL A 50 7.20 6.21 7.01
C VAL A 50 8.66 6.60 6.77
N SER A 51 9.53 6.49 7.77
CA SER A 51 10.95 6.79 7.60
C SER A 51 11.67 5.85 6.62
N VAL A 52 11.15 4.62 6.43
CA VAL A 52 11.76 3.61 5.53
C VAL A 52 10.97 3.37 4.24
N LEU A 53 9.65 3.54 4.29
CA LEU A 53 8.75 3.44 3.14
C LEU A 53 7.89 4.71 3.10
N PRO A 54 8.42 5.81 2.56
CA PRO A 54 7.77 7.13 2.61
C PRO A 54 6.68 7.23 1.55
N VAL A 55 5.70 6.33 1.52
CA VAL A 55 4.55 6.38 0.61
C VAL A 55 3.31 6.81 1.38
N TRP A 56 2.51 7.70 0.79
CA TRP A 56 1.33 8.30 1.43
C TRP A 56 0.39 7.26 2.05
N PHE A 57 0.28 6.09 1.43
CA PHE A 57 -0.66 5.07 1.87
C PHE A 57 -0.19 4.30 3.10
N VAL A 58 1.11 4.26 3.41
CA VAL A 58 1.61 3.45 4.55
C VAL A 58 1.12 4.01 5.88
N GLU A 59 1.25 5.32 6.11
CA GLU A 59 0.74 5.93 7.33
C GLU A 59 -0.77 5.71 7.47
N ARG A 60 -1.50 5.95 6.39
CA ARG A 60 -2.96 5.83 6.33
C ARG A 60 -3.44 4.39 6.55
N MET A 61 -2.83 3.42 5.88
CA MET A 61 -3.20 2.01 5.91
C MET A 61 -2.68 1.28 7.15
N MET A 62 -1.68 1.83 7.87
CA MET A 62 -1.27 1.31 9.18
C MET A 62 -2.08 1.86 10.35
N THR A 63 -2.67 3.05 10.19
CA THR A 63 -3.42 3.72 11.27
C THR A 63 -4.89 3.31 11.31
N ASP A 64 -5.47 2.99 10.15
CA ASP A 64 -6.89 2.70 10.03
C ASP A 64 -7.15 1.25 9.63
N ASN A 65 -8.34 0.76 10.03
CA ASN A 65 -8.93 -0.46 9.50
C ASN A 65 -10.01 -0.04 8.49
N TRP A 66 -9.73 -0.23 7.20
CA TRP A 66 -10.62 0.17 6.10
C TRP A 66 -10.53 -0.82 4.94
N ASN A 67 -11.37 -0.66 3.93
CA ASN A 67 -11.32 -1.48 2.72
C ASN A 67 -10.32 -0.91 1.72
N PHE A 68 -9.12 -1.49 1.72
CA PHE A 68 -8.02 -1.09 0.85
C PHE A 68 -7.70 -2.17 -0.19
N ALA A 69 -7.18 -1.75 -1.32
CA ALA A 69 -6.73 -2.65 -2.36
C ALA A 69 -5.29 -2.33 -2.78
N LEU A 70 -4.53 -3.39 -3.06
CA LEU A 70 -3.20 -3.35 -3.63
C LEU A 70 -3.24 -3.96 -5.03
N LEU A 71 -2.90 -3.17 -6.06
CA LEU A 71 -2.69 -3.70 -7.41
C LEU A 71 -1.30 -4.32 -7.47
N LEU A 72 -1.23 -5.61 -7.77
CA LEU A 72 0.04 -6.33 -7.88
C LEU A 72 0.63 -6.24 -9.29
N THR A 73 1.94 -6.46 -9.40
CA THR A 73 2.64 -6.53 -10.70
C THR A 73 2.15 -7.67 -11.60
N THR A 74 1.45 -8.66 -11.03
CA THR A 74 0.76 -9.73 -11.76
C THR A 74 -0.57 -9.28 -12.37
N GLY A 75 -1.02 -8.05 -12.11
CA GLY A 75 -2.35 -7.54 -12.47
C GLY A 75 -3.46 -7.97 -11.52
N GLN A 76 -3.16 -8.78 -10.49
CA GLN A 76 -4.12 -9.20 -9.48
C GLN A 76 -4.38 -8.06 -8.48
N LEU A 77 -5.62 -7.97 -8.02
CA LEU A 77 -5.99 -7.03 -6.95
C LEU A 77 -6.03 -7.75 -5.61
N MET A 78 -5.22 -7.35 -4.64
CA MET A 78 -5.23 -7.92 -3.30
C MET A 78 -5.99 -7.01 -2.34
N LEU A 79 -7.01 -7.56 -1.68
CA LEU A 79 -7.85 -6.83 -0.73
C LEU A 79 -7.29 -6.95 0.67
N ILE A 80 -7.08 -5.81 1.33
CA ILE A 80 -6.51 -5.74 2.68
C ILE A 80 -7.33 -4.80 3.56
N THR A 81 -7.39 -5.12 4.85
CA THR A 81 -8.00 -4.26 5.86
C THR A 81 -7.01 -3.21 6.38
N ASN A 82 -5.76 -3.61 6.57
CA ASN A 82 -4.70 -2.74 7.08
C ASN A 82 -3.30 -3.34 6.84
N ILE A 83 -2.28 -2.48 6.96
CA ILE A 83 -0.88 -2.85 7.10
C ILE A 83 -0.56 -2.93 8.61
N THR A 84 0.02 -4.05 9.04
CA THR A 84 0.38 -4.30 10.45
C THR A 84 1.84 -4.01 10.76
N SER A 85 2.73 -4.11 9.76
CA SER A 85 4.12 -3.69 9.90
C SER A 85 4.78 -3.49 8.54
N VAL A 86 5.83 -2.67 8.53
CA VAL A 86 6.79 -2.58 7.43
C VAL A 86 8.09 -3.21 7.90
N SER A 87 8.72 -4.04 7.08
CA SER A 87 9.99 -4.68 7.42
C SER A 87 11.02 -4.55 6.30
N ILE A 88 12.29 -4.61 6.70
CA ILE A 88 13.43 -4.71 5.80
C ILE A 88 14.08 -6.05 6.08
N ASP A 89 14.35 -6.83 5.05
CA ASP A 89 15.04 -8.11 5.19
C ASP A 89 16.58 -7.98 5.08
N TRP A 90 17.29 -9.11 5.14
CA TRP A 90 18.75 -9.15 5.00
C TRP A 90 19.25 -8.69 3.63
N ASN A 91 18.42 -8.79 2.59
CA ASN A 91 18.71 -8.34 1.23
C ASN A 91 18.35 -6.86 1.03
N LYS A 92 17.91 -6.17 2.08
CA LYS A 92 17.44 -4.77 2.07
C LYS A 92 16.16 -4.58 1.24
N GLU A 93 15.37 -5.63 1.11
CA GLU A 93 14.09 -5.57 0.44
C GLU A 93 13.01 -5.14 1.43
N LEU A 94 12.10 -4.30 0.96
CA LEU A 94 10.98 -3.80 1.74
C LEU A 94 9.81 -4.76 1.64
N TRP A 95 9.25 -5.09 2.79
CA TRP A 95 8.10 -5.97 2.96
C TRP A 95 7.03 -5.25 3.79
N ILE A 96 5.77 -5.58 3.53
CA ILE A 96 4.64 -5.20 4.37
C ILE A 96 3.93 -6.45 4.85
N ASP A 97 3.57 -6.47 6.13
CA ASP A 97 2.65 -7.47 6.68
C ASP A 97 1.26 -6.87 6.70
N VAL A 98 0.28 -7.58 6.15
CA VAL A 98 -1.09 -7.10 6.00
C VAL A 98 -2.09 -8.07 6.62
N ILE A 99 -3.28 -7.54 6.91
CA ILE A 99 -4.49 -8.35 7.11
C ILE A 99 -5.29 -8.31 5.81
N LEU A 100 -5.47 -9.46 5.20
CA LEU A 100 -6.34 -9.68 4.05
C LEU A 100 -7.80 -9.59 4.47
N GLU A 101 -8.64 -9.03 3.60
CA GLU A 101 -10.09 -9.13 3.78
C GLU A 101 -10.58 -10.56 3.57
N THR A 102 -11.73 -10.90 4.17
CA THR A 102 -12.44 -12.14 3.84
C THR A 102 -13.47 -11.89 2.74
N GLU A 103 -13.92 -12.95 2.06
CA GLU A 103 -15.00 -12.87 1.06
C GLU A 103 -16.26 -12.18 1.62
N LYS A 104 -16.56 -12.43 2.90
CA LYS A 104 -17.71 -11.84 3.60
C LYS A 104 -17.52 -10.33 3.84
N ASP A 105 -16.29 -9.90 4.08
CA ASP A 105 -15.96 -8.51 4.38
C ASP A 105 -15.86 -7.66 3.11
N ALA A 106 -15.56 -8.27 1.97
CA ALA A 106 -15.62 -7.64 0.65
C ALA A 106 -17.05 -7.22 0.22
N ARG A 107 -18.08 -7.45 1.09
CA ARG A 107 -19.45 -6.89 1.09
C ARG A 107 -20.02 -6.55 -0.30
N GLY A 108 -20.10 -7.55 -1.19
CA GLY A 108 -20.82 -7.43 -2.47
C GLY A 108 -20.05 -6.75 -3.60
N ASN A 109 -18.87 -6.16 -3.33
CA ASN A 109 -18.04 -5.57 -4.38
C ASN A 109 -17.13 -6.58 -5.07
N TYR A 110 -17.04 -7.82 -4.55
CA TYR A 110 -16.18 -8.86 -5.15
C TYR A 110 -16.49 -9.08 -6.64
N ASP A 111 -17.76 -9.28 -6.99
CA ASP A 111 -18.15 -9.53 -8.38
C ASP A 111 -17.84 -8.32 -9.29
N GLU A 112 -17.94 -7.11 -8.76
CA GLU A 112 -17.64 -5.88 -9.51
C GLU A 112 -16.14 -5.69 -9.67
N LEU A 113 -15.36 -5.89 -8.61
CA LEU A 113 -13.91 -5.85 -8.64
C LEU A 113 -13.35 -6.94 -9.57
N GLN A 114 -13.93 -8.14 -9.55
CA GLN A 114 -13.54 -9.23 -10.43
C GLN A 114 -13.82 -8.89 -11.91
N LYS A 115 -14.93 -8.19 -12.21
CA LYS A 115 -15.22 -7.73 -13.57
C LYS A 115 -14.26 -6.64 -14.05
N LEU A 116 -13.87 -5.72 -13.15
CA LEU A 116 -13.00 -4.59 -13.50
C LEU A 116 -11.52 -4.97 -13.58
N TRP A 117 -11.05 -5.81 -12.65
CA TRP A 117 -9.64 -6.09 -12.43
C TRP A 117 -9.24 -7.54 -12.72
N GLY A 118 -10.20 -8.39 -13.09
CA GLY A 118 -9.96 -9.80 -13.33
C GLY A 118 -9.81 -10.57 -12.02
N GLN A 119 -8.58 -10.90 -11.63
CA GLN A 119 -8.37 -11.77 -10.47
C GLN A 119 -8.18 -10.97 -9.18
N VAL A 120 -8.98 -11.32 -8.17
CA VAL A 120 -8.96 -10.70 -6.83
C VAL A 120 -8.44 -11.72 -5.81
N VAL A 121 -7.53 -11.28 -4.95
CA VAL A 121 -6.89 -12.06 -3.89
C VAL A 121 -7.40 -11.58 -2.54
N PHE A 122 -7.92 -12.50 -1.74
CA PHE A 122 -8.49 -12.27 -0.41
C PHE A 122 -8.32 -13.54 0.43
N SER A 123 -8.61 -13.45 1.73
CA SER A 123 -8.58 -14.59 2.62
C SER A 123 -9.81 -15.48 2.45
N ILE A 124 -9.57 -16.76 2.19
CA ILE A 124 -10.62 -17.80 2.13
C ILE A 124 -11.22 -18.12 3.51
N ASP A 125 -10.55 -17.73 4.59
CA ASP A 125 -10.89 -18.10 5.96
C ASP A 125 -10.60 -16.93 6.92
N ILE A 126 -11.50 -16.68 7.86
CA ILE A 126 -11.34 -15.65 8.89
C ILE A 126 -10.13 -15.91 9.80
N GLU A 127 -9.66 -17.15 9.91
CA GLU A 127 -8.46 -17.51 10.67
C GLU A 127 -7.16 -17.36 9.88
N ARG A 128 -7.22 -17.10 8.56
CA ARG A 128 -6.07 -17.10 7.64
C ARG A 128 -5.84 -15.78 6.92
N THR A 129 -6.02 -14.68 7.64
CA THR A 129 -5.97 -13.33 7.05
C THR A 129 -4.58 -12.72 6.97
N LYS A 130 -3.55 -13.31 7.58
CA LYS A 130 -2.22 -12.70 7.60
C LYS A 130 -1.42 -13.04 6.35
N ALA A 131 -0.86 -12.01 5.70
CA ALA A 131 0.05 -12.17 4.57
C ALA A 131 1.21 -11.19 4.66
N SER A 132 2.34 -11.55 4.03
CA SER A 132 3.49 -10.67 3.86
C SER A 132 3.73 -10.47 2.36
N ILE A 133 3.93 -9.23 1.95
CA ILE A 133 4.04 -8.84 0.54
C ILE A 133 5.30 -8.01 0.38
N LYS A 134 6.10 -8.35 -0.61
CA LYS A 134 7.25 -7.53 -1.01
C LYS A 134 6.75 -6.28 -1.73
N VAL A 135 7.19 -5.11 -1.30
CA VAL A 135 6.71 -3.82 -1.81
C VAL A 135 6.96 -3.66 -3.32
N SER A 136 8.05 -4.24 -3.84
CA SER A 136 8.36 -4.22 -5.28
C SER A 136 7.32 -4.94 -6.15
N ASN A 137 6.40 -5.69 -5.55
CA ASN A 137 5.31 -6.36 -6.26
C ASN A 137 4.01 -5.55 -6.25
N ILE A 138 4.01 -4.34 -5.67
CA ILE A 138 2.85 -3.46 -5.58
C ILE A 138 3.02 -2.33 -6.61
N VAL A 139 2.05 -2.21 -7.51
CA VAL A 139 1.97 -1.15 -8.52
C VAL A 139 1.24 0.07 -7.97
N ALA A 140 0.11 -0.16 -7.30
CA ALA A 140 -0.72 0.90 -6.75
C ALA A 140 -1.43 0.44 -5.47
N ALA A 141 -1.83 1.41 -4.66
CA ALA A 141 -2.61 1.21 -3.45
C ALA A 141 -3.73 2.26 -3.40
N PHE A 142 -4.95 1.87 -3.09
CA PHE A 142 -6.11 2.77 -3.05
C PHE A 142 -7.21 2.26 -2.11
N ASP A 143 -8.11 3.15 -1.70
CA ASP A 143 -9.38 2.78 -1.11
C ASP A 143 -10.35 2.36 -2.23
N TYR A 144 -11.05 1.26 -2.05
CA TYR A 144 -12.01 0.80 -3.07
C TYR A 144 -13.47 0.86 -2.60
N GLN A 145 -13.69 1.30 -1.35
CA GLN A 145 -15.02 1.53 -0.83
C GLN A 145 -15.15 3.00 -0.41
N SER A 146 -15.87 3.76 -1.23
CA SER A 146 -16.38 5.09 -0.87
C SER A 146 -17.73 4.94 -0.19
N SER A 147 -18.01 5.83 0.76
CA SER A 147 -19.30 5.96 1.45
C SER A 147 -20.46 6.27 0.50
#